data_AF-A0A4Z1A9G1-F1
#
_entry.id   AF-A0A4Z1A9G1-F1
#
_cell.length_a   1.000
_cell.length_b   1.000
_cell.length_c   1.000
_cell.angle_alpha   90.00
_cell.angle_beta   90.00
_cell.angle_gamma   90.00
#
_symmetry.space_group_name_H-M   'P 1'
#
loop_
_entity.id
_entity.type
_entity.pdbx_description
1 polymer ?
#
loop_
_entity_poly.entity_id
_entity_poly.type
_entity_poly.pdbx_seq_one_letter_code
_entity_poly.pdbx_strand_id
1 'polypeptide(L)'
;MIKHLSIVSVIAVLLSFNNCSFLDSASTSISRLGVSVSDSASALVKSVSNSISSISDSGKEKAMNEYKEDIIASVALQIRYENQKQELENQLSAIAKSHGVVAWRSNSATYIAIGQGLKQANLAPSEMKIVAEDVAKQNPVVAKLILDGYKL
;
A
#
# COMPACT_ATOMS: atom_id res chain seq x y z
N MET A 1 -61.21 6.31 45.89
CA MET A 1 -60.82 6.56 44.49
C MET A 1 -59.60 5.71 44.19
N ILE A 2 -59.76 4.58 43.49
CA ILE A 2 -58.65 3.66 43.15
C ILE A 2 -58.72 3.41 41.65
N LYS A 3 -57.71 3.87 40.93
CA LYS A 3 -57.41 3.50 39.54
C LYS A 3 -55.91 3.64 39.36
N HIS A 4 -55.17 2.54 39.49
CA HIS A 4 -53.91 2.37 38.76
C HIS A 4 -53.84 0.93 38.29
N LEU A 5 -54.35 0.77 37.08
CA LEU A 5 -54.10 -0.35 36.19
C LEU A 5 -52.66 -0.23 35.67
N SER A 6 -52.06 -1.38 35.34
CA SER A 6 -50.94 -1.55 34.41
C SER A 6 -49.54 -1.28 35.01
N ILE A 7 -48.48 -2.05 34.74
CA ILE A 7 -48.26 -3.06 33.71
C ILE A 7 -46.91 -3.78 33.99
N VAL A 8 -46.88 -5.06 33.61
CA VAL A 8 -45.73 -5.85 33.15
C VAL A 8 -44.66 -6.28 34.18
N SER A 9 -44.72 -7.61 34.34
CA SER A 9 -43.84 -8.55 34.99
C SER A 9 -42.51 -8.78 34.23
N VAL A 10 -41.56 -9.35 34.98
CA VAL A 10 -40.43 -10.22 34.57
C VAL A 10 -39.05 -9.57 34.44
N ILE A 11 -38.39 -9.55 35.61
CA ILE A 11 -37.11 -10.24 35.93
C ILE A 11 -35.82 -9.70 35.29
N ALA A 12 -35.04 -9.13 36.20
CA ALA A 12 -33.62 -8.85 36.11
C ALA A 12 -32.78 -10.13 35.92
N VAL A 13 -31.77 -10.03 35.05
CA VAL A 13 -30.53 -10.78 35.19
C VAL A 13 -29.38 -9.80 35.08
N LEU A 14 -28.76 -9.53 36.23
CA LEU A 14 -27.48 -8.84 36.37
C LEU A 14 -26.37 -9.89 36.45
N LEU A 15 -25.40 -9.86 35.52
CA LEU A 15 -24.03 -10.37 35.67
C LEU A 15 -23.14 -9.52 34.74
N SER A 16 -22.51 -8.43 35.18
CA SER A 16 -21.26 -8.32 35.97
C SER A 16 -19.95 -8.63 35.19
N PHE A 17 -19.23 -7.55 34.88
CA PHE A 17 -17.77 -7.31 34.76
C PHE A 17 -16.87 -8.01 33.72
N ASN A 18 -16.21 -7.15 32.92
CA ASN A 18 -14.74 -7.03 32.68
C ASN A 18 -14.30 -6.98 31.20
N ASN A 19 -13.46 -5.98 30.91
CA ASN A 19 -12.51 -5.87 29.80
C ASN A 19 -13.06 -5.71 28.36
N CYS A 20 -13.00 -4.50 27.83
CA CYS A 20 -11.84 -4.07 27.01
C CYS A 20 -12.15 -2.74 26.31
N SER A 21 -11.27 -1.77 26.51
CA SER A 21 -11.07 -0.66 25.59
C SER A 21 -10.78 -1.21 24.18
N PHE A 22 -11.65 -0.94 23.24
CA PHE A 22 -11.32 -0.79 21.82
C PHE A 22 -12.24 0.34 21.35
N LEU A 23 -11.82 1.60 21.46
CA LEU A 23 -11.20 2.27 20.33
C LEU A 23 -11.72 1.69 19.01
N ASP A 24 -12.98 2.00 18.67
CA ASP A 24 -13.44 1.99 17.29
C ASP A 24 -12.66 3.09 16.58
N SER A 25 -11.38 2.78 16.32
CA SER A 25 -10.63 3.45 15.29
C SER A 25 -11.44 3.12 14.06
N ALA A 26 -12.14 4.13 13.54
CA ALA A 26 -12.39 4.26 12.12
C ALA A 26 -11.02 4.29 11.41
N SER A 27 -10.31 3.16 11.44
CA SER A 27 -9.29 2.80 10.50
C SER A 27 -10.05 2.48 9.23
N THR A 28 -10.51 3.54 8.56
CA THR A 28 -10.66 3.58 7.11
C THR A 28 -9.27 3.27 6.58
N SER A 29 -8.98 1.99 6.59
CA SER A 29 -7.63 1.47 6.52
C SER A 29 -7.12 1.89 5.17
N ILE A 30 -6.00 2.59 5.20
CA ILE A 30 -5.22 3.04 4.05
C ILE A 30 -4.53 1.83 3.40
N SER A 31 -5.29 0.74 3.26
CA SER A 31 -5.16 -0.36 2.29
C SER A 31 -5.08 0.11 0.83
N ARG A 32 -4.94 1.42 0.57
CA ARG A 32 -5.03 2.08 -0.74
C ARG A 32 -3.92 1.66 -1.70
N LEU A 33 -2.75 1.27 -1.21
CA LEU A 33 -1.67 0.79 -2.08
C LEU A 33 -1.75 -0.70 -2.40
N GLY A 34 -2.35 -1.54 -1.56
CA GLY A 34 -2.54 -2.97 -1.85
C GLY A 34 -1.31 -3.83 -2.13
N VAL A 35 -0.10 -3.24 -2.19
CA VAL A 35 1.14 -3.96 -2.48
C VAL A 35 1.47 -4.84 -1.30
N SER A 36 1.33 -6.15 -1.49
CA SER A 36 1.76 -7.18 -0.57
C SER A 36 3.27 -7.29 -0.67
N VAL A 37 3.95 -6.71 0.33
CA VAL A 37 5.39 -6.88 0.49
C VAL A 37 5.61 -8.27 1.11
N SER A 38 5.68 -9.30 0.26
CA SER A 38 5.92 -10.67 0.71
C SER A 38 7.20 -10.73 1.58
N ASP A 39 7.14 -11.42 2.73
CA ASP A 39 8.24 -11.51 3.71
C ASP A 39 9.59 -11.90 3.08
N SER A 40 9.56 -12.71 2.03
CA SER A 40 10.74 -13.14 1.27
C SER A 40 11.44 -12.02 0.49
N ALA A 41 10.71 -10.96 0.11
CA ALA A 41 11.27 -9.78 -0.55
C ALA A 41 11.95 -8.84 0.44
N SER A 42 11.55 -8.88 1.72
CA SER A 42 12.00 -7.95 2.76
C SER A 42 13.48 -8.09 3.13
N ALA A 43 14.03 -9.29 3.05
CA ALA A 43 15.45 -9.54 3.32
C ALA A 43 16.38 -9.18 2.15
N LEU A 44 15.85 -8.91 0.94
CA LEU A 44 16.63 -8.89 -0.29
C LEU A 44 16.29 -7.73 -1.24
N VAL A 45 15.74 -6.62 -0.74
CA VAL A 45 15.64 -5.40 -1.56
C VAL A 45 17.05 -4.92 -1.86
N LYS A 46 17.54 -5.30 -3.03
CA LYS A 46 18.85 -4.93 -3.53
C LYS A 46 18.68 -3.70 -4.43
N SER A 47 19.70 -2.87 -4.49
CA SER A 47 19.82 -1.82 -5.53
C SER A 47 20.08 -2.50 -6.88
N VAL A 48 19.10 -3.22 -7.43
CA VAL A 48 19.24 -3.95 -8.68
C VAL A 48 18.79 -3.07 -9.85
N SER A 49 19.65 -2.10 -10.20
CA SER A 49 19.50 -1.32 -11.42
C SER A 49 19.62 -2.18 -12.71
N ASN A 50 20.11 -3.44 -12.58
CA ASN A 50 20.46 -4.30 -13.71
C ASN A 50 19.47 -5.47 -13.95
N SER A 51 18.22 -5.35 -13.50
CA SER A 51 17.24 -6.46 -13.55
C SER A 51 16.67 -6.75 -14.96
N ILE A 52 17.01 -5.95 -15.96
CA ILE A 52 16.49 -6.09 -17.33
C ILE A 52 17.33 -7.11 -18.08
N SER A 53 16.69 -8.21 -18.47
CA SER A 53 17.34 -9.27 -19.22
C SER A 53 17.58 -8.85 -20.68
N SER A 54 18.78 -9.13 -21.21
CA SER A 54 19.06 -9.19 -22.66
C SER A 54 19.20 -7.89 -23.48
N ILE A 55 19.62 -6.76 -22.89
CA ILE A 55 19.86 -5.49 -23.64
C ILE A 55 21.30 -4.99 -23.42
N SER A 56 21.88 -4.22 -24.35
CA SER A 56 23.15 -3.50 -24.16
C SER A 56 23.04 -2.47 -23.03
N ASP A 57 24.15 -2.11 -22.36
CA ASP A 57 24.10 -1.25 -21.16
C ASP A 57 23.43 0.12 -21.40
N SER A 58 23.64 0.74 -22.57
CA SER A 58 22.94 1.98 -22.93
C SER A 58 21.44 1.80 -23.15
N GLY A 59 21.02 0.64 -23.67
CA GLY A 59 19.61 0.29 -23.82
C GLY A 59 18.96 -0.10 -22.49
N LYS A 60 19.71 -0.66 -21.54
CA LYS A 60 19.20 -1.01 -20.20
C LYS A 60 18.78 0.22 -19.41
N GLU A 61 19.56 1.31 -19.46
CA GLU A 61 19.20 2.54 -18.75
C GLU A 61 17.90 3.14 -19.30
N LYS A 62 17.77 3.22 -20.63
CA LYS A 62 16.55 3.68 -21.30
C LYS A 62 15.35 2.80 -20.93
N ALA A 63 15.49 1.48 -21.02
CA ALA A 63 14.43 0.55 -20.68
C ALA A 63 14.05 0.61 -19.18
N MET A 64 15.03 0.84 -18.28
CA MET A 64 14.76 1.02 -16.86
C MET A 64 14.03 2.34 -16.58
N ASN A 65 14.33 3.41 -17.31
CA ASN A 65 13.57 4.65 -17.22
C ASN A 65 12.13 4.46 -17.70
N GLU A 66 11.93 3.86 -18.88
CA GLU A 66 10.59 3.56 -19.40
C GLU A 66 9.78 2.68 -18.43
N TYR A 67 10.41 1.67 -17.85
CA TYR A 67 9.80 0.85 -16.80
C TYR A 67 9.33 1.70 -15.61
N LYS A 68 10.17 2.59 -15.07
CA LYS A 68 9.79 3.45 -13.95
C LYS A 68 8.65 4.39 -14.31
N GLU A 69 8.68 5.01 -15.48
CA GLU A 69 7.62 5.91 -15.94
C GLU A 69 6.26 5.21 -16.03
N ASP A 70 6.22 3.97 -16.53
CA ASP A 70 4.98 3.19 -16.58
C ASP A 70 4.46 2.84 -15.19
N ILE A 71 5.35 2.52 -14.24
CA ILE A 71 4.99 2.29 -12.83
C ILE A 71 4.41 3.57 -12.21
N ILE A 72 5.07 4.71 -12.42
CA ILE A 72 4.62 6.03 -11.93
C ILE A 72 3.21 6.33 -12.45
N ALA A 73 3.02 6.20 -13.76
CA ALA A 73 1.74 6.47 -14.42
C ALA A 73 0.63 5.54 -13.91
N SER A 74 0.89 4.22 -13.83
CA SER A 74 -0.06 3.23 -13.32
C SER A 74 -0.49 3.53 -11.88
N VAL A 75 0.47 3.83 -11.00
CA VAL A 75 0.18 4.19 -9.60
C VAL A 75 -0.62 5.49 -9.53
N ALA A 76 -0.25 6.51 -10.30
CA ALA A 76 -0.94 7.79 -10.31
C ALA A 76 -2.40 7.67 -10.77
N LEU A 77 -2.66 6.81 -11.77
CA LEU A 77 -4.01 6.50 -12.24
C LEU A 77 -4.80 5.71 -11.18
N GLN A 78 -4.18 4.70 -10.57
CA GLN A 78 -4.84 3.88 -9.56
C GLN A 78 -5.37 4.70 -8.38
N ILE A 79 -4.58 5.65 -7.88
CA ILE A 79 -4.99 6.55 -6.79
C ILE A 79 -6.16 7.45 -7.22
N ARG A 80 -6.21 7.87 -8.49
CA ARG A 80 -7.27 8.73 -9.01
C ARG A 80 -8.59 8.01 -9.24
N TYR A 81 -8.56 6.71 -9.53
CA TYR A 81 -9.75 5.93 -9.92
C TYR A 81 -10.23 4.92 -8.86
N GLU A 82 -9.62 4.92 -7.67
CA GLU A 82 -9.98 4.31 -6.35
C GLU A 82 -10.42 2.84 -6.28
N ASN A 83 -10.77 2.16 -7.36
CA ASN A 83 -11.71 1.04 -7.26
C ASN A 83 -11.10 -0.38 -7.19
N GLN A 84 -9.80 -0.61 -7.34
CA GLN A 84 -9.31 -2.00 -7.42
C GLN A 84 -7.94 -2.22 -6.76
N LYS A 85 -7.90 -2.38 -5.44
CA LYS A 85 -6.69 -2.74 -4.67
C LYS A 85 -5.96 -3.99 -5.21
N GLN A 86 -6.72 -5.00 -5.63
CA GLN A 86 -6.19 -6.25 -6.21
C GLN A 86 -5.57 -6.04 -7.61
N GLU A 87 -5.87 -4.92 -8.27
CA GLU A 87 -5.45 -4.65 -9.63
C GLU A 87 -4.02 -4.07 -9.68
N LEU A 88 -3.61 -3.27 -8.68
CA LEU A 88 -2.30 -2.61 -8.74
C LEU A 88 -1.16 -3.62 -8.79
N GLU A 89 -1.15 -4.65 -7.95
CA GLU A 89 -0.08 -5.66 -7.99
C GLU A 89 0.00 -6.42 -9.32
N ASN A 90 -1.17 -6.70 -9.93
CA ASN A 90 -1.24 -7.35 -11.23
C ASN A 90 -0.72 -6.42 -12.33
N GLN A 91 -1.08 -5.14 -12.28
CA GLN A 91 -0.58 -4.11 -13.20
C GLN A 91 0.93 -3.96 -13.07
N LEU A 92 1.47 -3.80 -11.85
CA LEU A 92 2.91 -3.69 -11.62
C LEU A 92 3.64 -4.95 -12.12
N SER A 93 3.06 -6.13 -11.93
CA SER A 93 3.62 -7.38 -12.45
C SER A 93 3.56 -7.48 -13.97
N ALA A 94 2.50 -6.97 -14.60
CA ALA A 94 2.36 -6.94 -16.06
C ALA A 94 3.35 -5.96 -16.68
N ILE A 95 3.49 -4.76 -16.11
CA ILE A 95 4.49 -3.75 -16.50
C ILE A 95 5.91 -4.32 -16.34
N ALA A 96 6.21 -4.92 -15.19
CA ALA A 96 7.51 -5.54 -14.98
C ALA A 96 7.82 -6.61 -16.03
N LYS A 97 6.84 -7.46 -16.36
CA LYS A 97 6.98 -8.47 -17.41
C LYS A 97 7.18 -7.86 -18.80
N SER A 98 6.45 -6.81 -19.17
CA SER A 98 6.60 -6.16 -20.49
C SER A 98 7.96 -5.51 -20.65
N HIS A 99 8.57 -5.07 -19.55
CA HIS A 99 9.92 -4.50 -19.50
C HIS A 99 11.04 -5.52 -19.20
N GLY A 100 10.73 -6.81 -19.12
CA GLY A 100 11.72 -7.86 -18.86
C GLY A 100 12.31 -7.84 -17.44
N VAL A 101 11.63 -7.21 -16.48
CA VAL A 101 11.98 -7.14 -15.07
C VAL A 101 11.30 -8.29 -14.32
N VAL A 102 12.04 -9.35 -14.00
CA VAL A 102 11.48 -10.55 -13.36
C VAL A 102 11.29 -10.37 -11.85
N ALA A 103 12.28 -9.80 -11.16
CA ALA A 103 12.32 -9.67 -9.70
C ALA A 103 11.88 -8.27 -9.22
N TRP A 104 10.80 -7.72 -9.77
CA TRP A 104 10.37 -6.35 -9.48
C TRP A 104 10.06 -6.10 -8.01
N ARG A 105 9.53 -7.10 -7.28
CA ARG A 105 9.29 -7.03 -5.83
C ARG A 105 10.57 -6.91 -4.99
N SER A 106 11.73 -7.19 -5.57
CA SER A 106 13.02 -7.04 -4.90
C SER A 106 13.84 -5.89 -5.50
N ASN A 107 13.26 -5.14 -6.44
CA ASN A 107 13.92 -4.03 -7.11
C ASN A 107 13.56 -2.71 -6.41
N SER A 108 14.56 -2.07 -5.80
CA SER A 108 14.39 -0.76 -5.16
C SER A 108 13.82 0.33 -6.10
N ALA A 109 14.15 0.29 -7.39
CA ALA A 109 13.67 1.27 -8.37
C ALA A 109 12.14 1.25 -8.52
N THR A 110 11.52 0.08 -8.35
CA THR A 110 10.06 -0.05 -8.39
C THR A 110 9.40 0.70 -7.25
N TYR A 111 9.95 0.57 -6.03
CA TYR A 111 9.39 1.25 -4.85
C TYR A 111 9.60 2.76 -4.88
N ILE A 112 10.75 3.22 -5.39
CA ILE A 112 10.99 4.65 -5.65
C ILE A 112 9.96 5.18 -6.66
N ALA A 113 9.75 4.47 -7.77
CA ALA A 113 8.76 4.84 -8.78
C ALA A 113 7.32 4.85 -8.23
N ILE A 114 6.96 3.92 -7.34
CA ILE A 114 5.67 3.96 -6.63
C ILE A 114 5.54 5.26 -5.83
N GLY A 115 6.57 5.66 -5.07
CA GLY A 115 6.58 6.92 -4.34
C GLY A 115 6.36 8.14 -5.23
N GLN A 116 7.04 8.18 -6.38
CA GLN A 116 6.87 9.24 -7.38
C GLN A 116 5.44 9.27 -7.96
N GLY A 117 4.85 8.11 -8.26
CA GLY A 117 3.46 7.99 -8.71
C GLY A 117 2.45 8.51 -7.69
N LEU A 118 2.67 8.25 -6.39
CA LEU A 118 1.85 8.81 -5.31
C LEU A 118 1.94 10.34 -5.25
N LYS A 119 3.14 10.91 -5.44
CA LYS A 119 3.33 12.36 -5.52
C LYS A 119 2.61 12.95 -6.73
N GLN A 120 2.73 12.31 -7.91
CA GLN A 120 2.06 12.72 -9.15
C GLN A 120 0.53 12.59 -9.07
N ALA A 121 0.02 11.71 -8.22
CA ALA A 121 -1.40 11.63 -7.89
C ALA A 121 -1.88 12.79 -6.99
N ASN A 122 -0.97 13.65 -6.51
CA ASN A 122 -1.22 14.67 -5.49
C ASN A 122 -1.69 14.08 -4.15
N LEU A 123 -1.22 12.88 -3.78
CA LEU A 123 -1.47 12.33 -2.45
C LEU A 123 -0.94 13.33 -1.40
N ALA A 124 -1.73 13.67 -0.39
CA ALA A 124 -1.31 14.66 0.59
C ALA A 124 -0.13 14.14 1.46
N PRO A 125 0.79 15.02 1.93
CA PRO A 125 1.89 14.58 2.79
C PRO A 125 1.45 13.87 4.08
N SER A 126 0.30 14.26 4.63
CA SER A 126 -0.32 13.60 5.79
C SER A 126 -0.78 12.18 5.47
N GLU A 127 -1.37 11.96 4.29
CA GLU A 127 -1.77 10.63 3.82
C GLU A 127 -0.56 9.76 3.48
N MET A 128 0.48 10.35 2.87
CA MET A 128 1.74 9.66 2.61
C MET A 128 2.41 9.20 3.90
N LYS A 129 2.36 9.99 4.97
CA LYS A 129 2.89 9.57 6.28
C LYS A 129 2.20 8.29 6.75
N ILE A 130 0.88 8.21 6.64
CA ILE A 130 0.12 7.03 7.06
C ILE A 130 0.45 5.82 6.18
N VAL A 131 0.57 6.03 4.86
CA VAL A 131 1.02 4.99 3.91
C VAL A 131 2.39 4.45 4.33
N ALA A 132 3.36 5.32 4.60
CA ALA A 132 4.70 4.92 4.99
C ALA A 132 4.71 4.17 6.32
N GLU A 133 3.94 4.63 7.31
CA GLU A 133 3.79 3.95 8.60
C GLU A 133 3.18 2.55 8.44
N ASP A 134 2.18 2.38 7.58
CA ASP A 134 1.55 1.08 7.35
C ASP A 134 2.49 0.09 6.65
N VAL A 135 3.19 0.55 5.61
CA VAL A 135 4.21 -0.25 4.92
C VAL A 135 5.35 -0.59 5.88
N ALA A 136 5.76 0.33 6.76
CA ALA A 136 6.87 0.11 7.69
C ALA A 136 6.61 -1.00 8.71
N LYS A 137 5.34 -1.27 9.06
CA LYS A 137 4.98 -2.42 9.92
C LYS A 137 5.36 -3.76 9.30
N GLN A 138 5.30 -3.86 7.97
CA GLN A 138 5.62 -5.07 7.22
C GLN A 138 7.09 -5.04 6.77
N ASN A 139 7.53 -3.91 6.23
CA ASN A 139 8.86 -3.74 5.69
C ASN A 139 9.34 -2.27 5.77
N PRO A 140 10.20 -1.93 6.74
CA PRO A 140 10.71 -0.57 6.92
C PRO A 140 11.63 -0.11 5.78
N VAL A 141 12.30 -1.03 5.09
CA VAL A 141 13.18 -0.69 3.94
C VAL A 141 12.34 -0.23 2.76
N VAL A 142 11.27 -0.97 2.43
CA VAL A 142 10.34 -0.59 1.37
C VAL A 142 9.63 0.71 1.70
N ALA A 143 9.18 0.90 2.94
CA ALA A 143 8.58 2.16 3.38
C ALA A 143 9.51 3.35 3.15
N LYS A 144 10.81 3.20 3.46
CA LYS A 144 11.82 4.22 3.20
C LYS A 144 11.97 4.53 1.71
N LEU A 145 12.04 3.50 0.86
CA LEU A 145 12.20 3.69 -0.59
C LEU A 145 11.01 4.41 -1.23
N ILE A 146 9.78 4.06 -0.82
CA ILE A 146 8.57 4.75 -1.27
C ILE A 146 8.61 6.22 -0.81
N LEU A 147 9.01 6.47 0.44
CA LEU A 147 9.12 7.84 0.96
C LEU A 147 10.22 8.65 0.25
N ASP A 148 11.35 8.02 -0.06
CA ASP A 148 12.44 8.65 -0.81
C ASP A 148 11.94 9.03 -2.22
N GLY A 149 11.23 8.13 -2.90
CA GLY A 149 10.60 8.41 -4.20
C GLY A 149 9.56 9.54 -4.16
N TYR A 150 8.74 9.61 -3.11
CA TYR A 150 7.74 10.67 -2.94
C TYR A 150 8.37 12.06 -2.74
N LYS A 151 9.62 12.13 -2.27
CA LYS A 151 10.34 13.40 -2.06
C LYS A 151 11.04 13.94 -3.31
N LEU A 152 11.30 13.08 -4.30
CA LEU A 152 11.83 13.48 -5.62
C LEU A 152 10.78 14.29 -6.37
#